data_AF-A0A5N8W7L2-F1
#
_entry.id   AF-A0A5N8W7L2-F1
#
_cell.length_a   1.000
_cell.length_b   1.000
_cell.length_c   1.000
_cell.angle_alpha   90.00
_cell.angle_beta   90.00
_cell.angle_gamma   90.00
#
_symmetry.space_group_name_H-M   'P 1'
#
loop_
_entity.id
_entity.type
_entity.pdbx_description
1 polymer ?
#
loop_
_entity_poly.entity_id
_entity_poly.type
_entity_poly.pdbx_seq_one_letter_code
_entity_poly.pdbx_strand_id
1 'polypeptide(L)'
;MAVLVITGTGTEVGKTVTTAAVAAVAIAAGRSVAVLKPAQTGVRPDERGDADEVARLAGAVTACELARYPEPLAPATAARRSGLPPVRPEEVAQAAAKLAADHDLVLVEGAGGLLVRFDETGGTLADAARLLDAPVLVVASAGLGTLNTTELTSRELRRRGLGLTGVVIGSWPGEPDLASRCNLADLPVAAGAPLLGAVPAGAGMHEPAGFRAEAASWLAPALGGVWDGETFTAREAAEAHGLGPSFQPRPGTTS
;
A
#
# COMPACT_ATOMS: atom_id res chain seq x y z
N MET A 1 2.98 -21.26 2.10
CA MET A 1 2.57 -20.38 0.99
C MET A 1 2.08 -19.09 1.59
N ALA A 2 2.53 -17.94 1.11
CA ALA A 2 2.36 -16.68 1.84
C ALA A 2 1.24 -15.85 1.21
N VAL A 3 0.22 -15.51 2.01
CA VAL A 3 -0.74 -14.46 1.67
C VAL A 3 -0.29 -13.19 2.37
N LEU A 4 -0.16 -12.09 1.65
CA LEU A 4 0.14 -10.77 2.21
C LEU A 4 -1.00 -9.82 1.84
N VAL A 5 -1.64 -9.25 2.86
CA VAL A 5 -2.69 -8.25 2.66
C VAL A 5 -2.05 -6.88 2.59
N ILE A 6 -2.34 -6.11 1.53
CA ILE A 6 -1.81 -4.77 1.33
C ILE A 6 -2.96 -3.77 1.51
N THR A 7 -2.84 -2.94 2.53
CA THR A 7 -3.78 -1.87 2.83
C THR A 7 -3.10 -0.50 2.77
N GLY A 8 -3.85 0.57 2.97
CA GLY A 8 -3.32 1.93 3.01
C GLY A 8 -3.81 2.71 4.22
N THR A 9 -3.18 3.85 4.47
CA THR A 9 -3.69 4.87 5.40
C THR A 9 -4.76 5.77 4.75
N GLY A 10 -5.07 5.54 3.47
CA GLY A 10 -6.08 6.28 2.71
C GLY A 10 -6.17 5.84 1.24
N THR A 11 -6.85 6.65 0.43
CA THR A 11 -6.85 6.56 -1.03
C THR A 11 -5.57 7.16 -1.60
N GLU A 12 -5.17 6.74 -2.80
CA GLU A 12 -4.05 7.35 -3.56
C GLU A 12 -2.68 7.39 -2.86
N VAL A 13 -2.50 6.63 -1.77
CA VAL A 13 -1.22 6.52 -1.05
C VAL A 13 -0.16 5.68 -1.77
N GLY A 14 -0.45 5.14 -2.97
CA GLY A 14 0.48 4.33 -3.75
C GLY A 14 0.39 2.81 -3.52
N LYS A 15 -0.77 2.29 -3.10
CA LYS A 15 -0.99 0.83 -2.91
C LYS A 15 -0.66 0.02 -4.16
N THR A 16 -1.28 0.35 -5.30
CA THR A 16 -1.11 -0.37 -6.56
C THR A 16 0.36 -0.46 -6.99
N VAL A 17 1.09 0.66 -6.89
CA VAL A 17 2.51 0.71 -7.25
C VAL A 17 3.37 -0.08 -6.25
N THR A 18 3.03 -0.03 -4.95
CA THR A 18 3.71 -0.83 -3.92
C THR A 18 3.46 -2.33 -4.12
N THR A 19 2.22 -2.73 -4.40
CA THR A 19 1.85 -4.12 -4.75
C THR A 19 2.65 -4.59 -5.96
N ALA A 20 2.76 -3.75 -7.00
CA ALA A 20 3.55 -4.05 -8.17
C ALA A 20 5.05 -4.22 -7.86
N ALA A 21 5.62 -3.37 -7.00
CA ALA A 21 7.02 -3.48 -6.61
C ALA A 21 7.29 -4.77 -5.86
N VAL A 22 6.42 -5.13 -4.89
CA VAL A 22 6.53 -6.39 -4.14
C VAL A 22 6.38 -7.60 -5.08
N ALA A 23 5.42 -7.55 -6.02
CA ALA A 23 5.24 -8.60 -7.02
C ALA A 23 6.46 -8.74 -7.94
N ALA A 24 7.01 -7.62 -8.45
CA ALA A 24 8.17 -7.61 -9.34
C ALA A 24 9.39 -8.25 -8.68
N VAL A 25 9.64 -7.90 -7.42
CA VAL A 25 10.76 -8.46 -6.62
C VAL A 25 10.55 -9.96 -6.38
N ALA A 26 9.33 -10.39 -6.03
CA ALA A 26 9.02 -11.80 -5.84
C ALA A 26 9.19 -12.63 -7.13
N ILE A 27 8.74 -12.10 -8.27
CA ILE A 27 8.91 -12.73 -9.59
C ILE A 27 10.40 -12.82 -9.95
N ALA A 28 11.17 -11.76 -9.72
CA ALA A 28 12.62 -11.76 -9.96
C ALA A 28 13.35 -12.82 -9.11
N ALA A 29 12.80 -13.13 -7.93
CA ALA A 29 13.25 -14.23 -7.07
C ALA A 29 12.73 -15.62 -7.48
N GLY A 30 12.03 -15.74 -8.63
CA GLY A 30 11.54 -17.00 -9.17
C GLY A 30 10.23 -17.49 -8.57
N ARG A 31 9.50 -16.66 -7.81
CA ARG A 31 8.22 -17.04 -7.20
C ARG A 31 7.05 -16.85 -8.16
N SER A 32 6.07 -17.75 -8.11
CA SER A 32 4.77 -17.52 -8.75
C SER A 32 3.93 -16.55 -7.89
N VAL A 33 3.33 -15.53 -8.52
CA VAL A 33 2.62 -14.46 -7.83
C VAL A 33 1.21 -14.30 -8.36
N ALA A 34 0.23 -14.26 -7.47
CA ALA A 34 -1.13 -13.81 -7.77
C ALA A 34 -1.43 -12.49 -7.05
N VAL A 35 -2.23 -11.65 -7.69
CA VAL A 35 -2.70 -10.38 -7.15
C VAL A 35 -4.22 -10.40 -7.17
N LEU A 36 -4.81 -10.34 -5.98
CA LEU A 36 -6.25 -10.28 -5.77
C LEU A 36 -6.64 -8.87 -5.39
N LYS A 37 -7.45 -8.22 -6.22
CA LYS A 37 -8.12 -6.96 -5.93
C LYS A 37 -9.59 -7.27 -5.64
N PRO A 38 -10.03 -7.34 -4.37
CA PRO A 38 -11.39 -7.75 -4.03
C PRO A 38 -12.46 -6.93 -4.74
N ALA A 39 -12.36 -5.60 -4.63
CA ALA A 39 -13.31 -4.68 -5.21
C ALA A 39 -12.56 -3.57 -5.96
N GLN A 40 -12.68 -3.60 -7.29
CA GLN A 40 -12.24 -2.52 -8.15
C GLN A 40 -13.39 -1.50 -8.29
N THR A 41 -13.11 -0.22 -8.09
CA THR A 41 -14.11 0.86 -8.22
C THR A 41 -13.61 1.93 -9.18
N GLY A 42 -14.52 2.74 -9.74
CA GLY A 42 -14.20 3.92 -10.52
C GLY A 42 -13.59 3.67 -11.90
N VAL A 43 -13.73 2.47 -12.44
CA VAL A 43 -13.24 2.11 -13.77
C VAL A 43 -14.34 1.45 -14.58
N ARG A 44 -14.34 1.70 -15.89
CA ARG A 44 -15.25 1.03 -16.83
C ARG A 44 -14.87 -0.45 -17.00
N PRO A 45 -15.78 -1.30 -17.52
CA PRO A 45 -15.50 -2.72 -17.73
C PRO A 45 -14.30 -3.01 -18.66
N ASP A 46 -14.01 -2.10 -19.59
CA ASP A 46 -12.94 -2.18 -20.58
C ASP A 46 -11.66 -1.42 -20.18
N GLU A 47 -11.70 -0.65 -19.09
CA GLU A 47 -10.54 0.06 -18.58
C GLU A 47 -9.65 -0.86 -17.72
N ARG A 48 -8.37 -0.55 -17.63
CA ARG A 48 -7.46 -1.29 -16.73
C ARG A 48 -7.78 -0.96 -15.27
N GLY A 49 -7.91 -1.99 -14.45
CA GLY A 49 -8.02 -1.88 -13.00
C GLY A 49 -6.64 -1.88 -12.33
N ASP A 50 -6.64 -1.81 -10.99
CA ASP A 50 -5.42 -1.85 -10.19
C ASP A 50 -4.65 -3.18 -10.38
N ALA A 51 -5.36 -4.31 -10.47
CA ALA A 51 -4.72 -5.62 -10.70
C ALA A 51 -4.08 -5.72 -12.09
N ASP A 52 -4.68 -5.11 -13.11
CA ASP A 52 -4.12 -5.02 -14.46
C ASP A 52 -2.86 -4.15 -14.47
N GLU A 53 -2.86 -3.07 -13.69
CA GLU A 53 -1.72 -2.16 -13.57
C GLU A 53 -0.55 -2.83 -12.86
N VAL A 54 -0.83 -3.63 -11.82
CA VAL A 54 0.17 -4.49 -11.20
C VAL A 54 0.75 -5.47 -12.22
N ALA A 55 -0.08 -6.12 -13.04
CA ALA A 55 0.39 -7.03 -14.08
C ALA A 55 1.26 -6.32 -15.13
N ARG A 56 0.86 -5.12 -15.55
CA ARG A 56 1.63 -4.31 -16.50
C ARG A 56 3.04 -4.02 -15.97
N LEU A 57 3.14 -3.58 -14.72
CA LEU A 57 4.41 -3.18 -14.09
C LEU A 57 5.26 -4.40 -13.70
N ALA A 58 4.69 -5.34 -12.95
CA ALA A 58 5.41 -6.47 -12.37
C ALA A 58 5.70 -7.62 -13.35
N GLY A 59 4.90 -7.77 -14.40
CA GLY A 59 5.04 -8.84 -15.38
C GLY A 59 4.10 -10.03 -15.10
N ALA A 60 4.66 -11.24 -15.03
CA ALA A 60 3.90 -12.50 -15.00
C ALA A 60 3.20 -12.75 -13.65
N VAL A 61 2.14 -11.99 -13.38
CA VAL A 61 1.21 -12.20 -12.26
C VAL A 61 -0.11 -12.78 -12.75
N THR A 62 -0.74 -13.61 -11.92
CA THR A 62 -2.17 -13.89 -12.07
C THR A 62 -2.97 -12.76 -11.41
N ALA A 63 -3.52 -11.86 -12.24
CA ALA A 63 -4.39 -10.79 -11.79
C ALA A 63 -5.84 -11.29 -11.64
N CYS A 64 -6.48 -10.97 -10.51
CA CYS A 64 -7.85 -11.38 -10.21
C CYS A 64 -8.63 -10.25 -9.52
N GLU A 65 -9.85 -10.01 -10.00
CA GLU A 65 -10.85 -9.17 -9.35
C GLU A 65 -12.08 -10.01 -8.98
N LEU A 66 -12.68 -9.76 -7.80
CA LEU A 66 -13.96 -10.40 -7.45
C LEU A 66 -15.15 -9.58 -7.94
N ALA A 67 -15.05 -8.25 -7.88
CA ALA A 67 -16.07 -7.36 -8.39
C ALA A 67 -15.46 -6.07 -8.95
N ARG A 68 -16.14 -5.52 -9.95
CA ARG A 68 -15.85 -4.23 -10.56
C ARG A 68 -17.09 -3.35 -10.54
N TYR A 69 -16.94 -2.16 -9.97
CA TYR A 69 -18.01 -1.17 -9.83
C TYR A 69 -17.66 0.11 -10.60
N PRO A 70 -18.61 0.69 -11.36
CA PRO A 70 -18.30 1.78 -12.29
C PRO A 70 -18.00 3.11 -11.61
N GLU A 71 -18.56 3.37 -10.43
CA GLU A 71 -18.44 4.67 -9.78
C GLU A 71 -17.20 4.75 -8.87
N PRO A 72 -16.49 5.89 -8.83
CA PRO A 72 -15.27 6.10 -8.02
C PRO A 72 -15.62 6.36 -6.55
N LEU A 73 -16.24 5.37 -5.91
CA LEU A 73 -16.72 5.43 -4.53
C LEU A 73 -16.14 4.27 -3.72
N ALA A 74 -16.32 4.31 -2.39
CA ALA A 74 -16.02 3.17 -1.55
C ALA A 74 -16.83 1.93 -2.00
N PRO A 75 -16.27 0.71 -1.96
CA PRO A 75 -16.88 -0.49 -2.53
C PRO A 75 -18.34 -0.74 -2.13
N ALA A 76 -18.66 -0.70 -0.83
CA ALA A 76 -20.06 -0.90 -0.38
C ALA A 76 -21.03 0.12 -1.02
N THR A 77 -20.62 1.39 -1.09
CA THR A 77 -21.42 2.44 -1.72
C THR A 77 -21.51 2.25 -3.23
N ALA A 78 -20.42 1.88 -3.90
CA ALA A 78 -20.38 1.66 -5.34
C ALA A 78 -21.25 0.46 -5.74
N ALA A 79 -21.20 -0.64 -4.98
CA ALA A 79 -22.07 -1.81 -5.13
C ALA A 79 -23.54 -1.41 -5.01
N ARG A 80 -23.90 -0.73 -3.90
CA ARG A 80 -25.28 -0.29 -3.64
C ARG A 80 -25.83 0.60 -4.77
N ARG A 81 -25.04 1.57 -5.23
CA ARG A 81 -25.48 2.53 -6.26
C ARG A 81 -25.59 1.92 -7.65
N SER A 82 -24.73 0.95 -7.97
CA SER A 82 -24.78 0.21 -9.23
C SER A 82 -25.81 -0.93 -9.23
N GLY A 83 -26.41 -1.26 -8.09
CA GLY A 83 -27.32 -2.40 -7.94
C GLY A 83 -26.61 -3.75 -8.05
N LEU A 84 -25.29 -3.77 -7.95
CA LEU A 84 -24.46 -4.98 -8.01
C LEU A 84 -24.26 -5.57 -6.60
N PRO A 85 -24.04 -6.89 -6.48
CA PRO A 85 -23.76 -7.50 -5.18
C PRO A 85 -22.46 -6.94 -4.57
N PRO A 86 -22.41 -6.72 -3.24
CA PRO A 86 -21.18 -6.35 -2.55
C PRO A 86 -20.24 -7.55 -2.44
N VAL A 87 -18.94 -7.27 -2.32
CA VAL A 87 -17.93 -8.29 -1.97
C VAL A 87 -17.93 -8.50 -0.45
N ARG A 88 -17.87 -9.76 -0.01
CA ARG A 88 -17.80 -10.13 1.41
C ARG A 88 -16.38 -10.57 1.81
N PRO A 89 -15.95 -10.32 3.05
CA PRO A 89 -14.64 -10.78 3.53
C PRO A 89 -14.38 -12.27 3.36
N GLU A 90 -15.42 -13.11 3.49
CA GLU A 90 -15.34 -14.55 3.30
C GLU A 90 -15.02 -14.93 1.85
N GLU A 91 -15.58 -14.22 0.88
CA GLU A 91 -15.29 -14.43 -0.55
C GLU A 91 -13.85 -14.05 -0.87
N VAL A 92 -13.34 -12.98 -0.26
CA VAL A 92 -11.92 -12.59 -0.36
C VAL A 92 -11.01 -13.68 0.19
N ALA A 93 -11.32 -14.18 1.39
CA ALA A 93 -10.53 -15.24 2.02
C ALA A 93 -10.54 -16.53 1.19
N GLN A 94 -11.70 -16.93 0.68
CA GLN A 94 -11.81 -18.13 -0.17
C GLN A 94 -11.03 -17.97 -1.48
N ALA A 95 -11.14 -16.82 -2.14
CA ALA A 95 -10.41 -16.57 -3.39
C ALA A 95 -8.89 -16.53 -3.17
N ALA A 96 -8.44 -15.86 -2.11
CA ALA A 96 -7.02 -15.81 -1.77
C ALA A 96 -6.47 -17.20 -1.41
N ALA A 97 -7.21 -18.00 -0.64
CA ALA A 97 -6.82 -19.37 -0.30
C ALA A 97 -6.73 -20.26 -1.54
N LYS A 98 -7.65 -20.11 -2.49
CA LYS A 98 -7.61 -20.83 -3.78
C LYS A 98 -6.38 -20.43 -4.60
N LEU A 99 -6.11 -19.14 -4.74
CA LEU A 99 -4.92 -18.65 -5.45
C LEU A 99 -3.63 -19.15 -4.76
N ALA A 100 -3.62 -19.18 -3.43
CA ALA A 100 -2.50 -19.63 -2.63
C ALA A 100 -2.25 -21.14 -2.73
N ALA A 101 -3.15 -21.93 -3.33
CA ALA A 101 -2.90 -23.34 -3.63
C ALA A 101 -1.99 -23.54 -4.85
N ASP A 102 -1.94 -22.54 -5.75
CA ASP A 102 -1.20 -22.61 -7.02
C ASP A 102 -0.04 -21.59 -7.10
N HIS A 103 0.07 -20.68 -6.12
CA HIS A 103 1.04 -19.58 -6.14
C HIS A 103 1.87 -19.49 -4.85
N ASP A 104 3.16 -19.17 -4.98
CA ASP A 104 4.06 -18.99 -3.83
C ASP A 104 3.72 -17.75 -3.00
N LEU A 105 3.16 -16.71 -3.64
CA LEU A 105 2.75 -15.45 -3.04
C LEU A 105 1.38 -15.01 -3.58
N VAL A 106 0.46 -14.69 -2.67
CA VAL A 106 -0.79 -13.99 -3.01
C VAL A 106 -0.78 -12.62 -2.36
N LEU A 107 -0.87 -11.57 -3.16
CA LEU A 107 -1.02 -10.19 -2.70
C LEU A 107 -2.49 -9.82 -2.76
N VAL A 108 -3.10 -9.52 -1.61
CA VAL A 108 -4.50 -9.08 -1.55
C VAL A 108 -4.53 -7.57 -1.33
N GLU A 109 -4.83 -6.82 -2.38
CA GLU A 109 -4.82 -5.36 -2.33
C GLU A 109 -6.20 -4.79 -1.99
N GLY A 110 -6.28 -4.00 -0.93
CA GLY A 110 -7.51 -3.31 -0.54
C GLY A 110 -7.94 -2.16 -1.45
N ALA A 111 -9.11 -1.58 -1.13
CA ALA A 111 -9.57 -0.30 -1.66
C ALA A 111 -9.50 0.76 -0.56
N GLY A 112 -8.83 1.88 -0.79
CA GLY A 112 -8.65 2.93 0.22
C GLY A 112 -7.87 2.45 1.45
N GLY A 113 -8.42 2.64 2.65
CA GLY A 113 -7.80 2.26 3.92
C GLY A 113 -8.35 0.99 4.56
N LEU A 114 -7.71 0.54 5.65
CA LEU A 114 -7.98 -0.74 6.32
C LEU A 114 -9.46 -1.02 6.64
N LEU A 115 -10.20 0.02 7.04
CA LEU A 115 -11.60 -0.09 7.49
C LEU A 115 -12.62 0.30 6.42
N VAL A 116 -12.19 0.44 5.16
CA VAL A 116 -13.12 0.64 4.05
C VAL A 116 -14.03 -0.57 3.94
N ARG A 117 -15.34 -0.31 3.90
CA ARG A 117 -16.38 -1.34 3.87
C ARG A 117 -16.58 -1.88 2.47
N PHE A 118 -16.63 -3.21 2.37
CA PHE A 118 -16.96 -3.92 1.15
C PHE A 118 -18.45 -4.23 1.04
N ASP A 119 -19.15 -4.31 2.18
CA ASP A 119 -20.59 -4.58 2.26
C ASP A 119 -21.32 -3.70 3.31
N GLU A 120 -22.65 -3.79 3.31
CA GLU A 120 -23.54 -3.07 4.24
C GLU A 120 -23.47 -3.61 5.68
N THR A 121 -23.00 -4.85 5.87
CA THR A 121 -22.82 -5.45 7.20
C THR A 121 -21.55 -4.97 7.90
N GLY A 122 -20.73 -4.19 7.20
CA GLY A 122 -19.51 -3.59 7.73
C GLY A 122 -18.26 -4.44 7.52
N GLY A 123 -18.30 -5.44 6.65
CA GLY A 123 -17.15 -6.26 6.30
C GLY A 123 -16.04 -5.42 5.66
N THR A 124 -14.79 -5.63 6.09
CA THR A 124 -13.61 -4.89 5.65
C THR A 124 -12.47 -5.82 5.21
N LEU A 125 -11.41 -5.24 4.65
CA LEU A 125 -10.19 -5.98 4.37
C LEU A 125 -9.54 -6.56 5.64
N ALA A 126 -9.71 -5.89 6.80
CA ALA A 126 -9.21 -6.40 8.07
C ALA A 126 -9.88 -7.72 8.47
N ASP A 127 -11.17 -7.88 8.13
CA ASP A 127 -11.90 -9.11 8.40
C ASP A 127 -11.42 -10.25 7.49
N ALA A 128 -11.14 -9.95 6.22
CA ALA A 128 -10.55 -10.92 5.29
C ALA A 128 -9.14 -11.34 5.75
N ALA A 129 -8.29 -10.39 6.17
CA ALA A 129 -6.97 -10.68 6.72
C ALA A 129 -7.03 -11.61 7.93
N ARG A 130 -8.02 -11.39 8.82
CA ARG A 130 -8.22 -12.24 10.01
C ARG A 130 -8.67 -13.66 9.64
N LEU A 131 -9.56 -13.79 8.65
CA LEU A 131 -10.01 -15.10 8.17
C LEU A 131 -8.88 -15.91 7.52
N LEU A 132 -7.91 -15.21 6.93
CA LEU A 132 -6.73 -15.80 6.27
C LEU A 132 -5.55 -16.04 7.23
N ASP A 133 -5.60 -15.54 8.46
CA ASP A 133 -4.44 -15.39 9.35
C ASP A 133 -3.24 -14.74 8.63
N ALA A 134 -3.53 -13.77 7.75
CA ALA A 134 -2.55 -13.16 6.87
C ALA A 134 -1.94 -11.91 7.50
N PRO A 135 -0.61 -11.72 7.44
CA PRO A 135 0.03 -10.48 7.82
C PRO A 135 -0.39 -9.34 6.89
N VAL A 136 -0.30 -8.11 7.40
CA VAL A 136 -0.70 -6.89 6.70
C VAL A 136 0.52 -6.00 6.44
N LEU A 137 0.64 -5.49 5.23
CA LEU A 137 1.54 -4.40 4.85
C LEU A 137 0.72 -3.11 4.73
N VAL A 138 1.17 -2.03 5.37
CA VAL A 138 0.50 -0.73 5.33
C VAL A 138 1.24 0.21 4.38
N VAL A 139 0.54 0.77 3.41
CA VAL A 139 1.06 1.82 2.54
C VAL A 139 0.64 3.18 3.06
N ALA A 140 1.61 4.07 3.29
CA ALA A 140 1.40 5.41 3.84
C ALA A 140 1.91 6.50 2.89
N SER A 141 1.42 7.72 3.08
CA SER A 141 1.98 8.92 2.44
C SER A 141 3.22 9.41 3.21
N ALA A 142 4.09 10.19 2.56
CA ALA A 142 5.28 10.76 3.20
C ALA A 142 4.97 11.98 4.09
N GLY A 143 3.99 12.80 3.67
CA GLY A 143 3.82 14.17 4.19
C GLY A 143 3.07 14.29 5.52
N LEU A 144 2.79 15.54 5.90
CA LEU A 144 2.12 15.91 7.14
C LEU A 144 0.78 15.18 7.33
N GLY A 145 0.54 14.69 8.55
CA GLY A 145 -0.66 13.92 8.92
C GLY A 145 -0.50 12.40 8.83
N THR A 146 0.54 11.91 8.12
CA THR A 146 0.78 10.47 7.95
C THR A 146 1.02 9.73 9.27
N LEU A 147 1.67 10.36 10.25
CA LEU A 147 1.95 9.74 11.56
C LEU A 147 0.66 9.35 12.28
N ASN A 148 -0.33 10.26 12.30
CA ASN A 148 -1.63 10.01 12.92
C ASN A 148 -2.37 8.86 12.23
N THR A 149 -2.49 8.90 10.89
CA THR A 149 -3.25 7.87 10.18
C THR A 149 -2.55 6.51 10.22
N THR A 150 -1.21 6.49 10.22
CA THR A 150 -0.40 5.28 10.40
C THR A 150 -0.60 4.69 11.79
N GLU A 151 -0.55 5.51 12.85
CA GLU A 151 -0.76 5.04 14.22
C GLU A 151 -2.19 4.51 14.42
N LEU A 152 -3.21 5.23 13.94
CA LEU A 152 -4.61 4.77 14.00
C LEU A 152 -4.80 3.42 13.30
N THR A 153 -4.22 3.26 12.11
CA THR A 153 -4.27 2.00 11.35
C THR A 153 -3.54 0.88 12.11
N SER A 154 -2.38 1.16 12.69
CA SER A 154 -1.56 0.16 13.39
C SER A 154 -2.19 -0.25 14.73
N ARG A 155 -2.85 0.67 15.44
CA ARG A 155 -3.64 0.37 16.64
C ARG A 155 -4.85 -0.51 16.31
N GLU A 156 -5.52 -0.24 15.18
CA GLU A 156 -6.63 -1.08 14.70
C GLU A 156 -6.18 -2.51 14.39
N LEU A 157 -5.07 -2.68 13.66
CA LEU A 157 -4.49 -3.99 13.39
C LEU A 157 -4.19 -4.75 14.67
N ARG A 158 -3.48 -4.12 15.62
CA ARG A 158 -3.17 -4.70 16.94
C ARG A 158 -4.43 -5.09 17.71
N ARG A 159 -5.46 -4.23 17.74
CA ARG A 159 -6.73 -4.54 18.43
C ARG A 159 -7.41 -5.78 17.85
N ARG A 160 -7.27 -6.02 16.53
CA ARG A 160 -7.80 -7.20 15.84
C ARG A 160 -6.89 -8.42 15.89
N GLY A 161 -5.72 -8.32 16.54
CA GLY A 161 -4.73 -9.40 16.55
C GLY A 161 -4.04 -9.64 15.21
N LEU A 162 -4.09 -8.67 14.28
CA LEU A 162 -3.47 -8.78 12.97
C LEU A 162 -2.00 -8.36 13.03
N GLY A 163 -1.12 -9.20 12.47
CA GLY A 163 0.30 -8.90 12.35
C GLY A 163 0.55 -7.78 11.35
N LEU A 164 1.19 -6.68 11.80
CA LEU A 164 1.70 -5.64 10.92
C LEU A 164 3.13 -5.98 10.50
N THR A 165 3.32 -6.29 9.22
CA THR A 165 4.64 -6.59 8.62
C THR A 165 5.56 -5.37 8.70
N GLY A 166 4.99 -4.19 8.39
CA GLY A 166 5.69 -2.92 8.35
C GLY A 166 4.92 -1.90 7.52
N VAL A 167 5.56 -0.76 7.29
CA VAL A 167 5.00 0.36 6.51
C VAL A 167 5.85 0.59 5.27
N VAL A 168 5.23 0.95 4.16
CA VAL A 168 5.94 1.45 2.96
C VAL A 168 5.39 2.84 2.64
N ILE A 169 6.28 3.79 2.38
CA ILE A 169 5.87 5.06 1.77
C ILE A 169 5.61 4.79 0.29
N GLY A 170 4.34 4.85 -0.12
CA GLY A 170 3.96 4.43 -1.48
C GLY A 170 4.25 5.47 -2.57
N SER A 171 4.68 6.67 -2.19
CA SER A 171 5.16 7.72 -3.11
C SER A 171 6.08 8.69 -2.37
N TRP A 172 7.39 8.55 -2.58
CA TRP A 172 8.44 9.41 -2.05
C TRP A 172 8.76 10.51 -3.06
N PRO A 173 8.54 11.79 -2.73
CA PRO A 173 8.75 12.89 -3.66
C PRO A 173 10.23 13.07 -3.99
N GLY A 174 10.53 13.51 -5.22
CA GLY A 174 11.91 13.83 -5.63
C GLY A 174 12.49 15.05 -4.89
N GLU A 175 11.62 15.95 -4.44
CA GLU A 175 11.95 17.08 -3.58
C GLU A 175 11.10 16.99 -2.29
N PRO A 176 11.52 16.18 -1.30
CA PRO A 176 10.76 16.01 -0.06
C PRO A 176 10.85 17.27 0.81
N ASP A 177 9.70 17.70 1.31
CA ASP A 177 9.59 18.77 2.29
C ASP A 177 10.11 18.33 3.67
N LEU A 178 10.24 19.30 4.58
CA LEU A 178 10.74 19.02 5.94
C LEU A 178 9.89 17.97 6.65
N ALA A 179 8.56 18.01 6.50
CA ALA A 179 7.67 17.05 7.13
C ALA A 179 7.95 15.62 6.62
N SER A 180 8.07 15.44 5.31
CA SER A 180 8.37 14.15 4.69
C SER A 180 9.72 13.59 5.18
N ARG A 181 10.74 14.44 5.26
CA ARG A 181 12.08 14.07 5.75
C ARG A 181 12.04 13.65 7.23
N CYS A 182 11.39 14.44 8.09
CA CYS A 182 11.21 14.10 9.51
C CYS A 182 10.43 12.80 9.70
N ASN A 183 9.38 12.59 8.91
CA ASN A 183 8.51 11.41 9.03
C ASN A 183 9.23 10.09 8.75
N LEU A 184 10.38 10.07 8.07
CA LEU A 184 11.18 8.85 7.90
C LEU A 184 11.60 8.23 9.24
N ALA A 185 11.97 9.07 10.22
CA ALA A 185 12.34 8.62 11.55
C ALA A 185 11.12 8.32 12.43
N ASP A 186 10.03 9.10 12.27
CA ASP A 186 8.86 9.01 13.13
C ASP A 186 7.86 7.92 12.71
N LEU A 187 7.79 7.56 11.42
CA LEU A 187 6.87 6.55 10.91
C LEU A 187 7.04 5.17 11.57
N PRO A 188 8.26 4.62 11.72
CA PRO A 188 8.45 3.36 12.44
C PRO A 188 7.92 3.40 13.88
N VAL A 189 8.09 4.54 14.56
CA VAL A 189 7.64 4.74 15.93
C VAL A 189 6.10 4.79 15.98
N ALA A 190 5.47 5.59 15.11
CA ALA A 190 4.02 5.70 15.02
C ALA A 190 3.35 4.37 14.64
N ALA A 191 3.97 3.60 13.75
CA ALA A 191 3.50 2.29 13.34
C ALA A 191 3.70 1.22 14.43
N GLY A 192 4.76 1.34 15.23
CA GLY A 192 5.25 0.24 16.06
C GLY A 192 5.73 -0.94 15.21
N ALA A 193 6.23 -0.68 14.00
CA ALA A 193 6.66 -1.64 12.99
C ALA A 193 7.70 -0.98 12.06
N PRO A 194 8.57 -1.74 11.38
CA PRO A 194 9.62 -1.16 10.56
C PRO A 194 9.08 -0.41 9.33
N LEU A 195 9.79 0.64 8.91
CA LEU A 195 9.66 1.20 7.56
C LEU A 195 10.40 0.26 6.60
N LEU A 196 9.66 -0.30 5.65
CA LEU A 196 10.10 -1.36 4.74
C LEU A 196 10.30 -0.87 3.30
N GLY A 197 10.16 0.43 3.05
CA GLY A 197 10.43 0.98 1.73
C GLY A 197 9.93 2.40 1.52
N ALA A 198 10.44 3.01 0.46
CA ALA A 198 10.05 4.30 -0.04
C ALA A 198 10.03 4.24 -1.57
N VAL A 199 8.84 4.08 -2.16
CA VAL A 199 8.65 3.96 -3.61
C VAL A 199 8.74 5.35 -4.24
N PRO A 200 9.59 5.60 -5.25
CA PRO A 200 9.70 6.92 -5.86
C PRO A 200 8.38 7.43 -6.44
N ALA A 201 8.12 8.73 -6.28
CA ALA A 201 7.02 9.40 -6.93
C ALA A 201 7.12 9.24 -8.45
N GLY A 202 6.00 8.90 -9.09
CA GLY A 202 5.96 8.64 -10.53
C GLY A 202 6.43 7.24 -10.95
N ALA A 203 6.81 6.35 -10.02
CA ALA A 203 7.22 4.98 -10.36
C ALA A 203 6.16 4.21 -11.15
N GLY A 204 4.87 4.46 -10.91
CA GLY A 204 3.79 3.87 -11.72
C GLY A 204 3.84 4.24 -13.20
N MET A 205 4.48 5.37 -13.57
CA MET A 205 4.64 5.80 -14.95
C MET A 205 5.89 5.23 -15.64
N HIS A 206 6.70 4.44 -14.92
CA HIS A 206 7.87 3.81 -15.52
C HIS A 206 7.47 2.80 -16.58
N GLU A 207 8.33 2.65 -17.59
CA GLU A 207 8.26 1.51 -18.50
C GLU A 207 8.44 0.20 -17.71
N PRO A 208 7.70 -0.87 -18.00
CA PRO A 208 7.72 -2.10 -17.20
C PRO A 208 9.12 -2.68 -16.96
N ALA A 209 10.01 -2.60 -17.95
CA ALA A 209 11.39 -3.08 -17.79
C ALA A 209 12.18 -2.23 -16.78
N GLY A 210 12.03 -0.90 -16.82
CA GLY A 210 12.67 0.01 -15.86
C GLY A 210 12.10 -0.16 -14.46
N PHE A 211 10.77 -0.27 -14.34
CA PHE A 211 10.11 -0.55 -13.06
C PHE A 211 10.68 -1.81 -12.39
N ARG A 212 10.75 -2.93 -13.13
CA ARG A 212 11.27 -4.20 -12.61
C ARG A 212 12.74 -4.15 -12.25
N ALA A 213 13.55 -3.39 -13.00
CA ALA A 213 14.98 -3.24 -12.72
C ALA A 213 15.25 -2.47 -11.41
N GLU A 214 14.37 -1.53 -11.06
CA GLU A 214 14.56 -0.65 -9.91
C GLU A 214 13.78 -1.08 -8.67
N ALA A 215 12.68 -1.84 -8.81
CA ALA A 215 11.77 -2.17 -7.70
C ALA A 215 12.47 -2.71 -6.43
N ALA A 216 13.52 -3.52 -6.60
CA ALA A 216 14.29 -4.06 -5.48
C ALA A 216 15.00 -2.96 -4.66
N SER A 217 15.40 -1.84 -5.26
CA SER A 217 16.09 -0.75 -4.54
C SER A 217 15.16 0.15 -3.73
N TRP A 218 13.84 -0.06 -3.83
CA TRP A 218 12.82 0.72 -3.10
C TRP A 218 12.28 0.00 -1.87
N LEU A 219 12.52 -1.31 -1.77
CA LEU A 219 11.95 -2.20 -0.76
C LEU A 219 13.04 -2.84 0.09
N ALA A 220 12.78 -2.98 1.38
CA ALA A 220 13.69 -3.60 2.33
C ALA A 220 13.83 -5.12 2.10
N PRO A 221 14.88 -5.76 2.64
CA PRO A 221 15.08 -7.21 2.53
C PRO A 221 13.90 -8.07 3.00
N ALA A 222 13.12 -7.60 3.98
CA ALA A 222 11.92 -8.29 4.44
C ALA A 222 10.82 -8.43 3.36
N LEU A 223 10.87 -7.59 2.32
CA LEU A 223 10.01 -7.65 1.13
C LEU A 223 10.77 -8.18 -0.10
N GLY A 224 11.98 -8.70 0.08
CA GLY A 224 12.84 -9.27 -0.97
C GLY A 224 13.73 -8.26 -1.70
N GLY A 225 13.69 -6.97 -1.32
CA GLY A 225 14.52 -5.94 -1.93
C GLY A 225 15.89 -5.76 -1.25
N VAL A 226 16.55 -4.64 -1.56
CA VAL A 226 17.89 -4.29 -1.10
C VAL A 226 17.96 -2.87 -0.51
N TRP A 227 16.81 -2.21 -0.33
CA TRP A 227 16.75 -0.87 0.26
C TRP A 227 17.12 -0.90 1.74
N ASP A 228 17.96 0.05 2.15
CA ASP A 228 18.37 0.23 3.54
C ASP A 228 17.75 1.50 4.13
N GLY A 229 16.83 1.32 5.08
CA GLY A 229 16.05 2.42 5.64
C GLY A 229 16.86 3.37 6.52
N GLU A 230 17.89 2.87 7.21
CA GLU A 230 18.77 3.70 8.04
C GLU A 230 19.61 4.64 7.18
N THR A 231 20.27 4.10 6.13
CA THR A 231 21.05 4.90 5.17
C THR A 231 20.16 5.89 4.44
N PHE A 232 18.96 5.48 4.02
CA PHE A 232 18.00 6.37 3.37
C PHE A 232 17.62 7.53 4.29
N THR A 233 17.23 7.23 5.53
CA THR A 233 16.84 8.26 6.53
C THR A 233 17.99 9.22 6.83
N ALA A 234 19.22 8.70 7.00
CA ALA A 234 20.39 9.52 7.26
C ALA A 234 20.71 10.48 6.09
N ARG A 235 20.59 10.03 4.84
CA ARG A 235 20.78 10.87 3.64
C ARG A 235 19.77 12.02 3.62
N GLU A 236 18.48 11.70 3.78
CA GLU A 236 17.42 12.69 3.71
C GLU A 236 17.46 13.70 4.87
N ALA A 237 17.92 13.28 6.05
CA ALA A 237 18.15 14.15 7.20
C ALA A 237 19.34 15.11 6.95
N ALA A 238 20.45 14.64 6.39
CA ALA A 238 21.61 15.48 6.09
C ALA A 238 21.26 16.62 5.12
N GLU A 239 20.43 16.33 4.11
CA GLU A 239 19.91 17.32 3.16
C GLU A 239 18.98 18.35 3.83
N ALA A 240 18.16 17.94 4.82
CA ALA A 240 17.34 18.88 5.60
C ALA A 240 18.18 19.86 6.44
N HIS A 241 19.40 19.47 6.83
CA HIS A 241 20.31 20.31 7.62
C HIS A 241 21.23 21.21 6.76
N GLY A 242 21.21 21.07 5.43
CA GLY A 242 21.91 21.94 4.47
C GLY A 242 21.13 23.22 4.13
N LEU A 243 21.37 24.30 4.90
CA LEU A 243 20.99 25.73 4.72
C LEU A 243 20.18 26.21 3.48
N GLY A 244 19.03 26.86 3.74
CA GLY A 244 18.30 27.86 2.93
C GLY A 244 17.39 28.73 3.84
N PRO A 245 17.10 30.02 3.55
CA PRO A 245 17.32 31.13 4.48
C PRO A 245 16.34 31.23 5.65
N SER A 246 16.91 31.52 6.83
CA SER A 246 16.34 32.24 7.98
C SER A 246 14.83 32.12 8.19
N PHE A 247 14.44 31.26 9.13
CA PHE A 247 13.16 31.40 9.82
C PHE A 247 13.16 32.75 10.55
N GLN A 248 12.57 33.78 9.94
CA GLN A 248 12.18 34.98 10.66
C GLN A 248 10.90 34.65 11.43
N PRO A 249 10.89 34.69 12.78
CA PRO A 249 9.65 34.54 13.51
C PRO A 249 8.70 35.67 13.09
N ARG A 250 7.44 35.32 12.80
CA ARG A 250 6.41 36.33 12.54
C ARG A 250 6.34 37.25 13.77
N PRO A 251 6.41 38.59 13.61
CA PRO A 251 6.19 39.48 14.73
C PRO A 251 4.79 39.19 15.28
N GLY A 252 4.72 38.91 16.57
CA GLY A 252 3.47 38.63 17.27
C GLY A 252 2.48 39.76 17.04
N THR A 253 1.28 39.42 16.60
CA THR A 253 0.14 40.33 16.65
C THR A 253 -0.23 40.50 18.12
N THR A 254 0.31 41.53 18.76
CA THR A 254 -0.30 42.16 19.92
C THR A 254 -1.44 43.05 19.41
N SER A 255 -2.67 42.57 19.53
CA SER A 255 -3.90 43.31 19.87
C SER A 255 -5.07 42.33 19.94
#